data_AF-A0A091KFS6-F1
#
_entry.id   AF-A0A091KFS6-F1
#
_cell.length_a   1.000
_cell.length_b   1.000
_cell.length_c   1.000
_cell.angle_alpha   90.00
_cell.angle_beta   90.00
_cell.angle_gamma   90.00
#
_symmetry.space_group_name_H-M   'P 1'
#
loop_
_entity.id
_entity.type
_entity.pdbx_description
1 polymer ?
#
loop_
_entity_poly.entity_id
_entity_poly.type
_entity_poly.pdbx_seq_one_letter_code
_entity_poly.pdbx_strand_id
1 'polypeptide(L)'
;KLKEVLVGLAVEGEAGRCEISEVKQLEGEASCSSRKGKLIFFYEWNLRLGWKGTVKESGEKHKGSVEIPNLSEENEVDDTEINISKKKGEGDVLKDLMRTEGTTKVREALRDYLKALKTEFTLGMILPTKATAGRELVAEQKLSGTAMQDSVSPQSLDTVGVKIPTVKILMRETFNSPADELYSIFTTKELVQKFSKCPAVVEAEKGGKLRMFDGCVSGEYAELVPSQRIVLKWRCRSWPDEHYATVTLNFKEMAAQTELQLECKGVPLSNEDSTRQCWKQQYFEEIRILLQQSQNNME
;
A
#
# COMPACT_ATOMS: atom_id res chain seq x y z
N LYS A 1 -0.61 14.71 -20.21
CA LYS A 1 -0.68 13.45 -19.43
C LYS A 1 -2.07 13.15 -18.87
N LEU A 2 -2.60 13.84 -17.85
CA LEU A 2 -3.96 13.55 -17.34
C LEU A 2 -5.04 13.68 -18.44
N LYS A 3 -4.94 14.69 -19.30
CA LYS A 3 -5.79 14.82 -20.51
C LYS A 3 -5.59 13.69 -21.53
N GLU A 4 -4.38 13.18 -21.69
CA GLU A 4 -4.08 12.11 -22.68
C GLU A 4 -4.56 10.74 -22.22
N VAL A 5 -4.54 10.52 -20.90
CA VAL A 5 -4.98 9.27 -20.27
C VAL A 5 -6.50 9.20 -20.20
N LEU A 6 -7.18 10.34 -20.05
CA LEU A 6 -8.64 10.40 -19.96
C LEU A 6 -9.36 10.58 -21.31
N VAL A 7 -8.77 11.32 -22.26
CA VAL A 7 -9.39 11.53 -23.58
C VAL A 7 -9.19 10.30 -24.46
N GLY A 8 -10.27 9.82 -25.08
CA GLY A 8 -10.25 8.60 -25.89
C GLY A 8 -10.57 7.32 -25.11
N LEU A 9 -10.82 7.40 -23.80
CA LEU A 9 -11.40 6.30 -23.04
C LEU A 9 -12.77 5.96 -23.60
N ALA A 10 -12.87 4.77 -24.20
CA ALA A 10 -14.10 4.22 -24.74
C ALA A 10 -14.57 3.02 -23.91
N VAL A 11 -15.86 2.97 -23.69
CA VAL A 11 -16.60 1.93 -22.96
C VAL A 11 -17.62 1.37 -23.93
N GLU A 12 -17.65 0.04 -24.06
CA GLU A 12 -18.59 -0.67 -24.92
C GLU A 12 -19.35 -1.65 -24.05
N GLY A 13 -20.68 -1.53 -24.05
CA GLY A 13 -21.54 -2.50 -23.38
C GLY A 13 -22.77 -2.81 -24.23
N GLU A 14 -23.71 -3.55 -23.63
CA GLU A 14 -24.92 -4.01 -24.32
C GLU A 14 -25.79 -2.83 -24.81
N ALA A 15 -25.79 -1.72 -24.06
CA ALA A 15 -26.54 -0.51 -24.37
C ALA A 15 -25.96 0.32 -25.54
N GLY A 16 -24.67 0.18 -25.85
CA GLY A 16 -23.98 1.03 -26.82
C GLY A 16 -22.53 1.32 -26.48
N ARG A 17 -21.97 2.31 -27.17
CA ARG A 17 -20.57 2.72 -27.02
C ARG A 17 -20.50 4.15 -26.52
N CYS A 18 -19.82 4.36 -25.39
CA CYS A 18 -19.54 5.68 -24.82
C CYS A 18 -18.05 5.98 -24.91
N GLU A 19 -17.69 7.24 -25.17
CA GLU A 19 -16.31 7.69 -25.30
C GLU A 19 -16.15 9.06 -24.65
N ILE A 20 -15.07 9.27 -23.91
CA ILE A 20 -14.70 10.59 -23.41
C ILE A 20 -14.16 11.42 -24.56
N SER A 21 -14.93 12.45 -24.95
CA SER A 21 -14.64 13.28 -26.11
C SER A 21 -13.59 14.36 -25.81
N GLU A 22 -13.63 14.95 -24.61
CA GLU A 22 -12.77 16.08 -24.25
C GLU A 22 -12.71 16.30 -22.73
N VAL A 23 -11.66 16.96 -22.26
CA VAL A 23 -11.58 17.51 -20.90
C VAL A 23 -12.01 18.96 -20.94
N LYS A 24 -13.17 19.28 -20.34
CA LYS A 24 -13.74 20.64 -20.29
C LYS A 24 -13.08 21.51 -19.23
N GLN A 25 -12.76 20.93 -18.07
CA GLN A 25 -12.11 21.61 -16.96
C GLN A 25 -11.08 20.67 -16.35
N LEU A 26 -9.88 21.18 -16.13
CA LEU A 26 -8.79 20.53 -15.42
C LEU A 26 -8.18 21.62 -14.55
N GLU A 27 -8.65 21.71 -13.32
CA GLU A 27 -8.16 22.66 -12.32
C GLU A 27 -7.51 21.89 -11.20
N GLY A 28 -6.37 22.37 -10.72
CA GLY A 28 -5.60 21.63 -9.74
C GLY A 28 -4.11 21.78 -9.97
N GLU A 29 -3.36 21.31 -8.99
CA GLU A 29 -1.91 21.27 -9.06
C GLU A 29 -1.39 19.89 -8.66
N ALA A 30 -0.32 19.48 -9.32
CA ALA A 30 0.50 18.38 -8.86
C ALA A 30 1.92 18.91 -8.67
N SER A 31 2.41 18.83 -7.44
CA SER A 31 3.79 19.11 -7.10
C SER A 31 4.46 17.84 -6.59
N CYS A 32 5.68 17.61 -7.06
CA CYS A 32 6.55 16.57 -6.55
C CYS A 32 7.76 17.27 -5.98
N SER A 33 7.98 17.15 -4.67
CA SER A 33 9.13 17.74 -4.00
C SER A 33 9.99 16.64 -3.37
N SER A 34 11.31 16.75 -3.56
CA SER A 34 12.27 15.88 -2.89
C SER A 34 12.85 16.64 -1.71
N ARG A 35 12.54 16.21 -0.48
CA ARG A 35 13.07 16.80 0.75
C ARG A 35 13.71 15.70 1.58
N LYS A 36 15.02 15.85 1.87
CA LYS A 36 15.80 14.87 2.65
C LYS A 36 15.73 13.44 2.07
N GLY A 37 15.71 13.30 0.75
CA GLY A 37 15.62 11.98 0.07
C GLY A 37 14.25 11.31 0.13
N LYS A 38 13.23 11.98 0.68
CA LYS A 38 11.82 11.56 0.57
C LYS A 38 11.14 12.37 -0.53
N LEU A 39 10.44 11.68 -1.41
CA LEU A 39 9.57 12.29 -2.41
C LEU A 39 8.20 12.50 -1.78
N ILE A 40 7.74 13.75 -1.79
CA ILE A 40 6.42 14.16 -1.34
C ILE A 40 5.64 14.51 -2.59
N PHE A 41 4.59 13.76 -2.87
CA PHE A 41 3.70 13.97 -4.01
C PHE A 41 2.44 14.65 -3.51
N PHE A 42 2.31 15.94 -3.72
CA PHE A 42 1.06 16.63 -3.47
C PHE A 42 0.32 16.75 -4.79
N TYR A 43 -0.86 16.15 -4.90
CA TYR A 43 -1.74 16.38 -6.04
C TYR A 43 -3.15 16.61 -5.57
N GLU A 44 -3.81 17.57 -6.20
CA GLU A 44 -5.22 17.87 -6.01
C GLU A 44 -5.78 18.26 -7.38
N TRP A 45 -6.76 17.51 -7.88
CA TRP A 45 -7.36 17.73 -9.18
C TRP A 45 -8.89 17.77 -9.09
N ASN A 46 -9.45 18.77 -9.76
CA ASN A 46 -10.86 18.91 -10.05
C ASN A 46 -11.05 18.79 -11.57
N LEU A 47 -11.74 17.72 -11.99
CA LEU A 47 -11.89 17.35 -13.38
C LEU A 47 -13.35 17.46 -13.82
N ARG A 48 -13.57 18.06 -14.98
CA ARG A 48 -14.84 18.00 -15.71
C ARG A 48 -14.56 17.53 -17.12
N LEU A 49 -15.09 16.38 -17.48
CA LEU A 49 -14.93 15.70 -18.77
C LEU A 49 -16.25 15.75 -19.54
N GLY A 50 -16.18 15.85 -20.87
CA GLY A 50 -17.31 15.62 -21.76
C GLY A 50 -17.25 14.20 -22.32
N TRP A 51 -18.39 13.50 -22.33
CA TRP A 51 -18.50 12.20 -22.98
C TRP A 51 -19.59 12.21 -24.05
N LYS A 52 -19.40 11.38 -25.08
CA LYS A 52 -20.34 11.14 -26.18
C LYS A 52 -20.66 9.64 -26.20
N GLY A 53 -21.92 9.28 -26.37
CA GLY A 53 -22.34 7.88 -26.47
C GLY A 53 -23.24 7.66 -27.67
N THR A 54 -23.22 6.47 -28.23
CA THR A 54 -24.12 6.04 -29.31
C THR A 54 -24.85 4.79 -28.86
N VAL A 55 -26.19 4.83 -28.86
CA VAL A 55 -27.04 3.68 -28.50
C VAL A 55 -26.99 2.65 -29.62
N LYS A 56 -26.81 1.37 -29.29
CA LYS A 56 -26.66 0.30 -30.29
C LYS A 56 -27.95 -0.01 -31.05
N GLU A 57 -29.11 0.06 -30.38
CA GLU A 57 -30.43 -0.21 -30.97
C GLU A 57 -30.97 0.94 -31.83
N SER A 58 -30.73 2.18 -31.44
CA SER A 58 -31.33 3.39 -32.05
C SER A 58 -30.34 4.15 -32.97
N GLY A 59 -29.03 4.01 -32.75
CA GLY A 59 -28.01 4.82 -33.42
C GLY A 59 -27.97 6.28 -32.95
N GLU A 60 -28.83 6.66 -32.01
CA GLU A 60 -28.89 7.99 -31.43
C GLU A 60 -27.63 8.32 -30.63
N LYS A 61 -27.19 9.56 -30.79
CA LYS A 61 -25.97 10.09 -30.18
C LYS A 61 -26.35 10.94 -28.97
N HIS A 62 -25.86 10.54 -27.81
CA HIS A 62 -26.01 11.27 -26.56
C HIS A 62 -24.72 11.94 -26.15
N LYS A 63 -24.84 13.02 -25.39
CA LYS A 63 -23.71 13.72 -24.80
C LYS A 63 -23.97 13.94 -23.32
N GLY A 64 -22.92 13.83 -22.53
CA GLY A 64 -22.98 14.11 -21.10
C GLY A 64 -21.69 14.72 -20.59
N SER A 65 -21.61 14.86 -19.27
CA SER A 65 -20.42 15.31 -18.57
C SER A 65 -20.12 14.38 -17.41
N VAL A 66 -18.85 14.09 -17.19
CA VAL A 66 -18.33 13.40 -16.00
C VAL A 66 -17.61 14.45 -15.15
N GLU A 67 -17.94 14.53 -13.87
CA GLU A 67 -17.29 15.41 -12.90
C GLU A 67 -16.61 14.56 -11.84
N ILE A 68 -15.35 14.85 -11.56
CA ILE A 68 -14.53 14.18 -10.55
C ILE A 68 -13.97 15.28 -9.65
N PRO A 69 -14.70 15.65 -8.58
CA PRO A 69 -14.23 16.61 -7.60
C PRO A 69 -13.20 15.96 -6.67
N ASN A 70 -12.23 16.77 -6.20
CA ASN A 70 -11.32 16.43 -5.10
C ASN A 70 -10.52 15.13 -5.29
N LEU A 71 -9.97 14.89 -6.49
CA LEU A 71 -9.01 13.81 -6.69
C LEU A 71 -7.67 14.21 -6.04
N SER A 72 -7.40 13.72 -4.84
CA SER A 72 -6.22 14.06 -4.03
C SER A 72 -5.43 12.84 -3.57
N GLU A 73 -4.21 13.05 -3.04
CA GLU A 73 -3.40 11.98 -2.44
C GLU A 73 -4.10 11.27 -1.27
N GLU A 74 -4.95 11.99 -0.53
CA GLU A 74 -5.67 11.47 0.63
C GLU A 74 -6.90 10.64 0.26
N ASN A 75 -7.43 10.85 -0.96
CA ASN A 75 -8.59 10.12 -1.46
C ASN A 75 -8.11 8.96 -2.33
N GLU A 76 -8.41 7.72 -1.92
CA GLU A 76 -8.18 6.58 -2.80
C GLU A 76 -8.97 6.79 -4.11
N VAL A 77 -8.39 6.37 -5.25
CA VAL A 77 -9.09 6.45 -6.54
C VAL A 77 -10.41 5.66 -6.51
N ASP A 78 -10.53 4.71 -5.57
CA ASP A 78 -11.77 3.97 -5.26
C ASP A 78 -12.84 4.79 -4.53
N ASP A 79 -12.44 5.78 -3.73
CA ASP A 79 -13.32 6.64 -2.93
C ASP A 79 -13.67 7.94 -3.65
N THR A 80 -13.05 8.22 -4.80
CA THR A 80 -13.34 9.44 -5.56
C THR A 80 -14.75 9.39 -6.15
N GLU A 81 -15.60 10.35 -5.77
CA GLU A 81 -16.98 10.44 -6.25
C GLU A 81 -17.05 10.85 -7.73
N ILE A 82 -17.21 9.88 -8.62
CA ILE A 82 -17.37 10.14 -10.06
C ILE A 82 -18.85 10.45 -10.34
N ASN A 83 -19.14 11.72 -10.57
CA ASN A 83 -20.48 12.21 -10.87
C ASN A 83 -20.73 12.22 -12.38
N ILE A 84 -21.68 11.40 -12.85
CA ILE A 84 -22.00 11.30 -14.28
C ILE A 84 -23.37 11.92 -14.56
N SER A 85 -23.35 12.97 -15.38
CA SER A 85 -24.54 13.68 -15.84
C SER A 85 -24.74 13.51 -17.35
N LYS A 86 -26.00 13.56 -17.79
CA LYS A 86 -26.38 13.61 -19.22
C LYS A 86 -26.98 14.97 -19.55
N LYS A 87 -26.78 15.46 -20.79
CA LYS A 87 -27.62 16.54 -21.34
C LYS A 87 -28.91 15.93 -21.91
N LYS A 88 -30.03 16.66 -21.82
CA LYS A 88 -31.41 16.27 -22.19
C LYS A 88 -31.49 15.31 -23.41
N GLY A 89 -32.22 14.20 -23.25
CA GLY A 89 -32.53 13.16 -24.25
C GLY A 89 -32.92 11.81 -23.61
N GLU A 90 -33.61 10.94 -24.35
CA GLU A 90 -33.86 9.53 -23.97
C GLU A 90 -32.56 8.74 -24.09
N GLY A 91 -32.07 8.12 -23.02
CA GLY A 91 -30.73 7.50 -23.03
C GLY A 91 -30.18 7.19 -21.65
N ASP A 92 -31.07 6.92 -20.67
CA ASP A 92 -30.65 6.56 -19.31
C ASP A 92 -29.79 5.29 -19.28
N VAL A 93 -29.98 4.39 -20.25
CA VAL A 93 -29.17 3.17 -20.38
C VAL A 93 -27.68 3.47 -20.62
N LEU A 94 -27.34 4.52 -21.40
CA LEU A 94 -25.94 4.94 -21.58
C LEU A 94 -25.38 5.66 -20.34
N LYS A 95 -26.24 6.33 -19.57
CA LYS A 95 -25.86 6.95 -18.29
C LYS A 95 -25.49 5.87 -17.27
N ASP A 96 -26.28 4.81 -17.18
CA ASP A 96 -26.03 3.69 -16.27
C ASP A 96 -24.80 2.88 -16.70
N LEU A 97 -24.60 2.70 -18.00
CA LEU A 97 -23.37 2.13 -18.56
C LEU A 97 -22.13 2.96 -18.19
N MET A 98 -22.21 4.28 -18.35
CA MET A 98 -21.12 5.17 -17.95
C MET A 98 -20.90 5.13 -16.44
N ARG A 99 -21.96 5.03 -15.63
CA ARG A 99 -21.87 5.00 -14.16
C ARG A 99 -21.25 3.73 -13.61
N THR A 100 -21.40 2.62 -14.31
CA THR A 100 -20.85 1.33 -13.91
C THR A 100 -19.48 1.11 -14.56
N GLU A 101 -19.48 0.89 -15.87
CA GLU A 101 -18.33 0.46 -16.64
C GLU A 101 -17.41 1.65 -17.00
N GLY A 102 -18.00 2.83 -17.24
CA GLY A 102 -17.24 4.07 -17.46
C GLY A 102 -16.50 4.55 -16.22
N THR A 103 -17.14 4.53 -15.05
CA THR A 103 -16.50 4.82 -13.75
C THR A 103 -15.30 3.90 -13.51
N THR A 104 -15.46 2.60 -13.80
CA THR A 104 -14.41 1.61 -13.62
C THR A 104 -13.20 1.90 -14.52
N LYS A 105 -13.43 2.18 -15.82
CA LYS A 105 -12.34 2.53 -16.75
C LYS A 105 -11.66 3.86 -16.42
N VAL A 106 -12.43 4.87 -16.02
CA VAL A 106 -11.88 6.17 -15.61
C VAL A 106 -10.99 5.98 -14.38
N ARG A 107 -11.43 5.17 -13.42
CA ARG A 107 -10.65 4.84 -12.22
C ARG A 107 -9.34 4.11 -12.55
N GLU A 108 -9.38 3.14 -13.45
CA GLU A 108 -8.18 2.44 -13.93
C GLU A 108 -7.20 3.40 -14.59
N ALA A 109 -7.68 4.27 -15.47
CA ALA A 109 -6.86 5.28 -16.13
C ALA A 109 -6.23 6.27 -15.13
N LEU A 110 -6.97 6.68 -14.10
CA LEU A 110 -6.43 7.52 -13.02
C LEU A 110 -5.34 6.78 -12.22
N ARG A 111 -5.48 5.48 -11.94
CA ARG A 111 -4.41 4.68 -11.29
C ARG A 111 -3.15 4.63 -12.15
N ASP A 112 -3.30 4.40 -13.45
CA ASP A 112 -2.17 4.37 -14.37
C ASP A 112 -1.48 5.72 -14.44
N TYR A 113 -2.24 6.82 -14.43
CA TYR A 113 -1.68 8.16 -14.31
C TYR A 113 -0.87 8.34 -13.02
N LEU A 114 -1.39 7.91 -11.86
CA LEU A 114 -0.66 8.01 -10.59
C LEU A 114 0.61 7.15 -10.57
N LYS A 115 0.54 5.95 -11.15
CA LYS A 115 1.70 5.07 -11.30
C LYS A 115 2.76 5.69 -12.20
N ALA A 116 2.35 6.25 -13.33
CA ALA A 116 3.23 6.97 -14.25
C ALA A 116 3.84 8.21 -13.57
N LEU A 117 3.05 8.98 -12.81
CA LEU A 117 3.53 10.15 -12.07
C LEU A 117 4.58 9.75 -11.02
N LYS A 118 4.38 8.65 -10.29
CA LYS A 118 5.36 8.12 -9.33
C LYS A 118 6.59 7.51 -10.01
N THR A 119 6.48 6.96 -11.22
CA THR A 119 7.59 6.29 -11.89
C THR A 119 8.46 7.29 -12.68
N GLU A 120 7.84 8.17 -13.45
CA GLU A 120 8.56 9.08 -14.35
C GLU A 120 9.23 10.24 -13.60
N PHE A 121 8.64 10.76 -12.52
CA PHE A 121 9.25 11.83 -11.74
C PHE A 121 10.35 11.34 -10.80
N THR A 122 10.38 10.05 -10.46
CA THR A 122 11.43 9.48 -9.61
C THR A 122 12.68 9.10 -10.39
N LEU A 123 12.53 8.72 -11.66
CA LEU A 123 13.66 8.44 -12.55
C LEU A 123 14.50 9.69 -12.89
N GLY A 124 13.89 10.88 -12.85
CA GLY A 124 14.57 12.15 -13.18
C GLY A 124 15.16 12.93 -12.01
N MET A 125 14.76 12.63 -10.76
CA MET A 125 15.12 13.43 -9.57
C MET A 125 16.09 12.74 -8.60
N ILE A 126 16.50 11.50 -8.87
CA ILE A 126 17.51 10.79 -8.09
C ILE A 126 18.81 10.81 -8.90
N LEU A 127 19.80 11.57 -8.43
CA LEU A 127 21.16 11.53 -8.98
C LEU A 127 21.63 10.06 -8.96
N PRO A 128 22.09 9.48 -10.09
CA PRO A 128 22.60 8.12 -10.10
C PRO A 128 23.90 8.10 -9.31
N THR A 129 23.82 7.68 -8.05
CA THR A 129 25.01 7.32 -7.30
C THR A 129 25.42 5.93 -7.79
N LYS A 130 26.53 5.91 -8.54
CA LYS A 130 27.15 4.78 -9.25
C LYS A 130 26.77 3.37 -8.75
N ALA A 131 26.17 2.64 -9.68
CA ALA A 131 26.42 1.25 -10.04
C ALA A 131 26.72 0.24 -8.92
N THR A 132 25.84 -0.76 -8.79
CA THR A 132 26.31 -2.14 -9.01
C THR A 132 25.24 -2.90 -9.80
N ALA A 133 25.62 -3.24 -11.03
CA ALA A 133 24.88 -4.08 -11.95
C ALA A 133 24.74 -5.50 -11.39
N GLY A 134 23.58 -6.13 -11.60
CA GLY A 134 23.34 -7.48 -11.10
C GLY A 134 22.04 -8.13 -11.58
N ARG A 135 21.88 -8.24 -12.91
CA ARG A 135 21.15 -9.30 -13.64
C ARG A 135 19.66 -9.52 -13.37
N GLU A 136 18.85 -9.14 -14.37
CA GLU A 136 17.83 -10.04 -14.90
C GLU A 136 18.52 -11.33 -15.42
N LEU A 137 17.92 -12.49 -15.14
CA LEU A 137 17.56 -13.48 -16.15
C LEU A 137 16.77 -14.63 -15.50
N VAL A 138 15.60 -14.86 -16.09
CA VAL A 138 14.76 -16.04 -15.99
C VAL A 138 15.55 -17.29 -16.41
N ALA A 139 15.46 -18.37 -15.63
CA ALA A 139 15.63 -19.74 -16.12
C ALA A 139 15.03 -20.75 -15.13
N GLU A 140 14.00 -21.45 -15.59
CA GLU A 140 13.52 -22.72 -15.04
C GLU A 140 14.66 -23.73 -14.93
N GLN A 141 14.73 -24.48 -13.81
CA GLN A 141 15.30 -25.81 -13.83
C GLN A 141 14.65 -26.74 -12.80
N LYS A 142 14.18 -27.86 -13.35
CA LYS A 142 13.48 -29.01 -12.77
C LYS A 142 14.51 -30.09 -12.42
N LEU A 143 14.37 -30.77 -11.27
CA LEU A 143 14.83 -32.13 -10.90
C LEU A 143 14.53 -32.32 -9.39
N SER A 144 13.47 -33.04 -8.97
CA SER A 144 13.23 -34.50 -8.91
C SER A 144 14.12 -35.29 -7.93
N GLY A 145 13.49 -35.90 -6.92
CA GLY A 145 14.05 -36.95 -6.04
C GLY A 145 13.67 -36.83 -4.54
N THR A 146 12.43 -37.10 -4.10
CA THR A 146 11.94 -38.37 -3.46
C THR A 146 12.46 -38.58 -2.02
N ALA A 147 11.71 -38.92 -0.96
CA ALA A 147 10.29 -39.07 -0.61
C ALA A 147 10.17 -39.18 0.93
N MET A 148 8.94 -39.01 1.43
CA MET A 148 8.25 -39.62 2.58
C MET A 148 7.32 -38.55 3.20
N GLN A 149 6.09 -38.43 2.69
CA GLN A 149 4.88 -39.10 3.20
C GLN A 149 4.66 -38.91 4.71
N ASP A 150 3.78 -37.98 5.05
CA ASP A 150 2.59 -38.39 5.80
C ASP A 150 1.35 -37.63 5.33
N SER A 151 0.25 -38.35 5.26
CA SER A 151 -0.99 -38.01 4.57
C SER A 151 -2.07 -37.70 5.60
N VAL A 152 -2.68 -36.52 5.57
CA VAL A 152 -4.10 -36.36 5.96
C VAL A 152 -4.78 -35.32 5.07
N SER A 153 -5.86 -35.76 4.44
CA SER A 153 -6.72 -35.08 3.46
C SER A 153 -7.69 -34.06 4.09
N PRO A 154 -8.40 -33.27 3.26
CA PRO A 154 -8.78 -31.89 3.57
C PRO A 154 -10.15 -31.80 4.25
N GLN A 155 -10.28 -30.85 5.18
CA GLN A 155 -11.59 -30.33 5.58
C GLN A 155 -11.72 -28.90 5.09
N SER A 156 -12.60 -28.76 4.10
CA SER A 156 -13.18 -27.53 3.60
C SER A 156 -13.93 -26.80 4.72
N LEU A 157 -13.55 -25.56 4.96
CA LEU A 157 -14.43 -24.56 5.53
C LEU A 157 -14.49 -23.39 4.56
N ASP A 158 -15.72 -23.06 4.17
CA ASP A 158 -16.09 -21.99 3.27
C ASP A 158 -15.45 -20.66 3.66
N THR A 159 -14.79 -20.00 2.70
CA THR A 159 -14.63 -18.54 2.74
C THR A 159 -14.85 -17.99 1.33
N VAL A 160 -16.05 -17.43 1.14
CA VAL A 160 -16.29 -16.31 0.22
C VAL A 160 -15.27 -15.22 0.56
N GLY A 161 -14.31 -14.97 -0.31
CA GLY A 161 -13.29 -13.96 -0.06
C GLY A 161 -12.35 -13.81 -1.25
N VAL A 162 -12.19 -12.58 -1.72
CA VAL A 162 -11.19 -12.22 -2.74
C VAL A 162 -9.82 -12.70 -2.24
N LYS A 163 -9.13 -13.56 -3.00
CA LYS A 163 -7.76 -13.99 -2.68
C LYS A 163 -6.84 -12.78 -2.79
N ILE A 164 -6.65 -12.05 -1.69
CA ILE A 164 -5.72 -10.92 -1.62
C ILE A 164 -4.32 -11.50 -1.85
N PRO A 165 -3.61 -11.10 -2.92
CA PRO A 165 -2.24 -11.54 -3.13
C PRO A 165 -1.39 -10.99 -1.98
N THR A 166 -0.75 -11.90 -1.24
CA THR A 166 0.13 -11.55 -0.13
C THR A 166 1.59 -11.78 -0.46
N VAL A 167 2.46 -10.93 0.05
CA VAL A 167 3.91 -11.05 -0.06
C VAL A 167 4.56 -11.27 1.31
N LYS A 168 5.84 -11.64 1.26
CA LYS A 168 6.70 -11.78 2.43
C LYS A 168 7.78 -10.70 2.40
N ILE A 169 7.80 -9.84 3.41
CA ILE A 169 8.83 -8.82 3.59
C ILE A 169 9.90 -9.37 4.53
N LEU A 170 11.15 -9.36 4.08
CA LEU A 170 12.33 -9.68 4.89
C LEU A 170 13.21 -8.45 4.99
N MET A 171 13.56 -8.06 6.21
CA MET A 171 14.47 -6.95 6.50
C MET A 171 15.45 -7.37 7.59
N ARG A 172 16.68 -6.88 7.50
CA ARG A 172 17.71 -7.09 8.51
C ARG A 172 18.34 -5.75 8.81
N GLU A 173 18.44 -5.42 10.08
CA GLU A 173 19.12 -4.23 10.55
C GLU A 173 20.02 -4.54 11.73
N THR A 174 21.09 -3.77 11.86
CA THR A 174 22.06 -3.92 12.96
C THR A 174 22.03 -2.72 13.87
N PHE A 175 22.03 -3.00 15.18
CA PHE A 175 21.93 -2.00 16.24
C PHE A 175 23.11 -2.18 17.21
N ASN A 176 23.67 -1.07 17.67
CA ASN A 176 24.76 -1.03 18.66
C ASN A 176 24.22 -1.15 20.10
N SER A 177 23.32 -2.11 20.33
CA SER A 177 22.69 -2.35 21.62
C SER A 177 22.57 -3.85 21.88
N PRO A 178 22.56 -4.28 23.16
CA PRO A 178 22.33 -5.67 23.52
C PRO A 178 20.91 -6.11 23.14
N ALA A 179 20.73 -7.41 22.93
CA ALA A 179 19.46 -7.98 22.47
C ALA A 179 18.34 -7.75 23.49
N ASP A 180 18.67 -7.75 24.80
CA ASP A 180 17.75 -7.46 25.90
C ASP A 180 17.12 -6.07 25.80
N GLU A 181 17.95 -5.04 25.51
CA GLU A 181 17.49 -3.65 25.40
C GLU A 181 16.58 -3.50 24.19
N LEU A 182 16.97 -4.05 23.04
CA LEU A 182 16.13 -4.04 21.83
C LEU A 182 14.81 -4.77 22.05
N TYR A 183 14.84 -5.93 22.72
CA TYR A 183 13.65 -6.68 23.06
C TYR A 183 12.71 -5.88 23.97
N SER A 184 13.27 -5.17 24.95
CA SER A 184 12.52 -4.32 25.87
C SER A 184 11.78 -3.20 25.13
N ILE A 185 12.34 -2.66 24.03
CA ILE A 185 11.72 -1.58 23.26
C ILE A 185 10.41 -2.03 22.59
N PHE A 186 10.30 -3.31 22.20
CA PHE A 186 9.09 -3.85 21.59
C PHE A 186 8.07 -4.40 22.60
N THR A 187 8.43 -4.52 23.87
CA THR A 187 7.60 -5.15 24.92
C THR A 187 7.23 -4.18 26.04
N THR A 188 8.01 -3.12 26.25
CA THR A 188 7.78 -2.14 27.31
C THR A 188 6.96 -0.98 26.77
N LYS A 189 5.77 -0.78 27.34
CA LYS A 189 4.85 0.30 26.96
C LYS A 189 5.52 1.67 26.86
N GLU A 190 6.31 2.05 27.86
CA GLU A 190 6.97 3.36 27.91
C GLU A 190 7.96 3.56 26.76
N LEU A 191 8.73 2.52 26.42
CA LEU A 191 9.69 2.56 25.32
C LEU A 191 8.98 2.58 23.97
N VAL A 192 7.90 1.81 23.82
CA VAL A 192 7.05 1.84 22.63
C VAL A 192 6.50 3.25 22.40
N GLN A 193 5.95 3.88 23.45
CA GLN A 193 5.44 5.24 23.37
C GLN A 193 6.52 6.27 23.04
N LYS A 194 7.75 6.08 23.55
CA LYS A 194 8.88 6.96 23.25
C LYS A 194 9.27 6.91 21.77
N PHE A 195 9.46 5.72 21.19
CA PHE A 195 9.86 5.64 19.78
C PHE A 195 8.69 5.95 18.84
N SER A 196 7.46 5.53 19.19
CA SER A 196 6.27 5.81 18.36
C SER A 196 5.79 7.25 18.45
N LYS A 197 6.27 8.03 19.44
CA LYS A 197 5.87 9.43 19.73
C LYS A 197 4.37 9.63 19.88
N CYS A 198 3.64 8.57 20.22
CA CYS A 198 2.19 8.54 20.34
C CYS A 198 1.77 7.63 21.49
N PRO A 199 0.56 7.80 22.05
CA PRO A 199 -0.01 6.85 22.98
C PRO A 199 -0.09 5.45 22.36
N ALA A 200 0.37 4.44 23.10
CA ALA A 200 0.38 3.05 22.67
C ALA A 200 -0.17 2.16 23.79
N VAL A 201 -0.87 1.11 23.39
CA VAL A 201 -1.31 0.02 24.28
C VAL A 201 -0.42 -1.16 23.98
N VAL A 202 0.28 -1.66 25.01
CA VAL A 202 1.24 -2.75 24.89
C VAL A 202 0.99 -3.70 26.06
N GLU A 203 0.48 -4.88 25.75
CA GLU A 203 0.33 -5.99 26.69
C GLU A 203 1.35 -7.06 26.29
N ALA A 204 2.56 -7.02 26.84
CA ALA A 204 3.65 -7.92 26.48
C ALA A 204 3.51 -9.32 27.11
N GLU A 205 2.39 -9.96 26.82
CA GLU A 205 2.06 -11.32 27.21
C GLU A 205 1.52 -12.09 26.01
N LYS A 206 1.54 -13.42 26.07
CA LYS A 206 1.01 -14.25 24.99
C LYS A 206 -0.50 -14.04 24.87
N GLY A 207 -0.95 -13.57 23.71
CA GLY A 207 -2.33 -13.15 23.44
C GLY A 207 -2.63 -11.68 23.79
N GLY A 208 -1.64 -10.96 24.32
CA GLY A 208 -1.77 -9.55 24.68
C GLY A 208 -1.91 -8.66 23.44
N LYS A 209 -2.64 -7.56 23.59
CA LYS A 209 -2.92 -6.62 22.50
C LYS A 209 -1.81 -5.58 22.35
N LEU A 210 -1.55 -5.24 21.09
CA LEU A 210 -0.68 -4.16 20.68
C LEU A 210 -1.47 -3.13 19.88
N ARG A 211 -1.41 -1.86 20.28
CA ARG A 211 -1.97 -0.75 19.51
C ARG A 211 -0.98 0.40 19.52
N MET A 212 -0.62 0.90 18.34
CA MET A 212 0.40 1.92 18.17
C MET A 212 -0.05 2.93 17.10
N PHE A 213 0.66 4.07 17.03
CA PHE A 213 0.40 5.13 16.05
C PHE A 213 -1.07 5.57 16.01
N ASP A 214 -1.62 5.90 17.19
CA ASP A 214 -3.02 6.35 17.35
C ASP A 214 -4.07 5.34 16.84
N GLY A 215 -3.74 4.05 16.89
CA GLY A 215 -4.63 2.99 16.41
C GLY A 215 -4.55 2.74 14.90
N CYS A 216 -3.66 3.41 14.17
CA CYS A 216 -3.33 3.06 12.79
C CYS A 216 -2.71 1.66 12.70
N VAL A 217 -1.98 1.24 13.73
CA VAL A 217 -1.41 -0.10 13.82
C VAL A 217 -2.06 -0.85 14.98
N SER A 218 -2.52 -2.06 14.70
CA SER A 218 -3.04 -2.97 15.71
C SER A 218 -2.45 -4.36 15.53
N GLY A 219 -2.35 -5.07 16.65
CA GLY A 219 -1.72 -6.38 16.67
C GLY A 219 -1.99 -7.15 17.95
N GLU A 220 -1.48 -8.36 17.98
CA GLU A 220 -1.59 -9.30 19.10
C GLU A 220 -0.29 -10.08 19.21
N TYR A 221 0.28 -10.17 20.40
CA TYR A 221 1.50 -10.97 20.64
C TYR A 221 1.16 -12.46 20.59
N ALA A 222 1.68 -13.16 19.58
CA ALA A 222 1.46 -14.60 19.44
C ALA A 222 2.49 -15.43 20.23
N GLU A 223 3.73 -14.95 20.26
CA GLU A 223 4.85 -15.62 20.92
C GLU A 223 5.89 -14.60 21.37
N LEU A 224 6.42 -14.76 22.58
CA LEU A 224 7.39 -13.88 23.19
C LEU A 224 8.48 -14.76 23.81
N VAL A 225 9.66 -14.77 23.21
CA VAL A 225 10.85 -15.43 23.75
C VAL A 225 11.83 -14.32 24.14
N PRO A 226 12.06 -14.10 25.45
CA PRO A 226 12.93 -13.03 25.95
C PRO A 226 14.25 -12.97 25.19
N SER A 227 14.57 -11.78 24.66
CA SER A 227 15.85 -11.44 24.03
C SER A 227 16.24 -12.24 22.79
N GLN A 228 15.33 -13.07 22.26
CA GLN A 228 15.59 -13.92 21.09
C GLN A 228 14.56 -13.72 20.00
N ARG A 229 13.27 -13.71 20.34
CA ARG A 229 12.22 -13.72 19.32
C ARG A 229 10.91 -13.11 19.81
N ILE A 230 10.26 -12.35 18.94
CA ILE A 230 8.90 -11.86 19.13
C ILE A 230 8.09 -12.22 17.88
N VAL A 231 6.98 -12.90 18.05
CA VAL A 231 5.99 -13.14 17.00
C VAL A 231 4.73 -12.38 17.36
N LEU A 232 4.28 -11.53 16.44
CA LEU A 232 3.09 -10.71 16.62
C LEU A 232 2.23 -10.76 15.35
N LYS A 233 0.92 -10.88 15.54
CA LYS A 233 -0.05 -10.54 14.49
C LYS A 233 -0.03 -9.03 14.35
N TRP A 234 0.03 -8.54 13.13
CA TRP A 234 0.17 -7.13 12.81
C TRP A 234 -0.77 -6.76 11.68
N ARG A 235 -1.50 -5.66 11.81
CA ARG A 235 -2.26 -5.07 10.72
C ARG A 235 -2.19 -3.56 10.75
N CYS A 236 -2.26 -2.98 9.57
CA CYS A 236 -2.58 -1.57 9.42
C CYS A 236 -4.10 -1.40 9.39
N ARG A 237 -4.59 -0.25 9.86
CA ARG A 237 -6.00 0.12 9.76
C ARG A 237 -6.48 0.21 8.31
N SER A 238 -5.58 0.63 7.40
CA SER A 238 -5.85 0.72 5.96
C SER A 238 -5.87 -0.64 5.23
N TRP A 239 -5.65 -1.76 5.94
CA TRP A 239 -5.74 -3.08 5.33
C TRP A 239 -7.17 -3.62 5.36
N PRO A 240 -7.52 -4.55 4.44
CA PRO A 240 -8.83 -5.19 4.43
C PRO A 240 -9.22 -5.75 5.79
N ASP A 241 -10.54 -5.80 6.03
CA ASP A 241 -11.08 -6.35 7.28
C ASP A 241 -10.58 -7.77 7.51
N GLU A 242 -10.27 -8.05 8.78
CA GLU A 242 -9.71 -9.32 9.26
C GLU A 242 -8.40 -9.79 8.58
N HIS A 243 -7.74 -8.94 7.78
CA HIS A 243 -6.43 -9.26 7.21
C HIS A 243 -5.29 -8.91 8.17
N TYR A 244 -4.54 -9.92 8.61
CA TYR A 244 -3.40 -9.78 9.50
C TYR A 244 -2.14 -10.38 8.88
N ALA A 245 -1.04 -9.65 8.98
CA ALA A 245 0.29 -10.19 8.73
C ALA A 245 0.84 -10.82 10.01
N THR A 246 1.65 -11.86 9.85
CA THR A 246 2.47 -12.40 10.93
C THR A 246 3.85 -11.78 10.85
N VAL A 247 4.17 -10.95 11.83
CA VAL A 247 5.48 -10.33 12.01
C VAL A 247 6.29 -11.18 12.99
N THR A 248 7.47 -11.59 12.57
CA THR A 248 8.45 -12.29 13.38
C THR A 248 9.72 -11.44 13.44
N LEU A 249 10.08 -11.00 14.64
CA LEU A 249 11.32 -10.32 14.95
C LEU A 249 12.25 -11.35 15.60
N ASN A 250 13.42 -11.59 14.99
CA ASN A 250 14.47 -12.40 15.61
C ASN A 250 15.64 -11.49 15.96
N PHE A 251 16.10 -11.58 17.20
CA PHE A 251 17.24 -10.84 17.73
C PHE A 251 18.42 -11.81 17.74
N LYS A 252 19.44 -11.52 16.95
CA LYS A 252 20.70 -12.27 16.94
C LYS A 252 21.78 -11.42 17.58
N GLU A 253 22.16 -11.80 18.78
CA GLU A 253 23.28 -11.17 19.48
C GLU A 253 24.59 -11.52 18.76
N MET A 254 25.33 -10.47 18.39
CA MET A 254 26.69 -10.54 17.87
C MET A 254 27.63 -9.83 18.86
N ALA A 255 28.94 -10.05 18.74
CA ALA A 255 29.93 -9.68 19.76
C ALA A 255 29.79 -8.26 20.38
N ALA A 256 29.41 -7.24 19.61
CA ALA A 256 29.20 -5.88 20.11
C ALA A 256 27.91 -5.21 19.57
N GLN A 257 27.06 -5.97 18.88
CA GLN A 257 25.89 -5.46 18.16
C GLN A 257 24.82 -6.54 18.13
N THR A 258 23.56 -6.14 17.97
CA THR A 258 22.47 -7.08 17.74
C THR A 258 21.93 -6.91 16.32
N GLU A 259 21.84 -8.02 15.58
CA GLU A 259 21.14 -8.06 14.31
C GLU A 259 19.66 -8.37 14.54
N LEU A 260 18.79 -7.43 14.20
CA LEU A 260 17.34 -7.59 14.18
C LEU A 260 16.90 -8.07 12.80
N GLN A 261 16.41 -9.30 12.72
CA GLN A 261 15.81 -9.86 11.51
C GLN A 261 14.29 -9.77 11.60
N LEU A 262 13.69 -8.91 10.77
CA LEU A 262 12.25 -8.78 10.62
C LEU A 262 11.77 -9.65 9.46
N GLU A 263 10.80 -10.51 9.74
CA GLU A 263 10.07 -11.29 8.78
C GLU A 263 8.57 -11.00 8.91
N CYS A 264 7.98 -10.36 7.90
CA CYS A 264 6.56 -10.07 7.84
C CYS A 264 5.92 -10.92 6.74
N LYS A 265 5.05 -11.85 7.11
CA LYS A 265 4.33 -12.77 6.20
C LYS A 265 2.86 -12.39 6.13
N GLY A 266 2.28 -12.40 4.93
CA GLY A 266 0.85 -12.08 4.78
C GLY A 266 0.61 -10.57 4.61
N VAL A 267 1.55 -9.85 4.00
CA VAL A 267 1.37 -8.42 3.68
C VAL A 267 0.63 -8.32 2.35
N PRO A 268 -0.46 -7.55 2.22
CA PRO A 268 -1.09 -7.30 0.93
C PRO A 268 -0.08 -6.74 -0.07
N LEU A 269 -0.02 -7.29 -1.29
CA LEU A 269 0.93 -6.88 -2.32
C LEU A 269 0.81 -5.39 -2.69
N SER A 270 -0.41 -4.84 -2.63
CA SER A 270 -0.70 -3.42 -2.78
C SER A 270 -0.02 -2.52 -1.73
N ASN A 271 0.32 -3.07 -0.58
CA ASN A 271 0.84 -2.34 0.58
C ASN A 271 2.27 -2.74 0.95
N GLU A 272 2.97 -3.53 0.11
CA GLU A 272 4.33 -4.01 0.40
C GLU A 272 5.28 -2.85 0.73
N ASP A 273 5.42 -1.90 -0.21
CA ASP A 273 6.36 -0.79 -0.08
C ASP A 273 6.02 0.12 1.11
N SER A 274 4.72 0.40 1.30
CA SER A 274 4.23 1.19 2.44
C SER A 274 4.59 0.51 3.76
N THR A 275 4.38 -0.80 3.86
CA THR A 275 4.69 -1.59 5.06
C THR A 275 6.21 -1.62 5.30
N ARG A 276 7.00 -1.83 4.25
CA ARG A 276 8.47 -1.81 4.32
C ARG A 276 8.99 -0.46 4.79
N GLN A 277 8.43 0.63 4.27
CA GLN A 277 8.80 1.99 4.65
C GLN A 277 8.38 2.32 6.08
N CYS A 278 7.20 1.89 6.52
CA CYS A 278 6.73 2.02 7.90
C CYS A 278 7.72 1.34 8.87
N TRP A 279 8.06 0.07 8.64
CA TRP A 279 9.05 -0.65 9.45
C TRP A 279 10.42 0.04 9.46
N LYS A 280 10.91 0.49 8.31
CA LYS A 280 12.21 1.17 8.23
C LYS A 280 12.23 2.51 8.97
N GLN A 281 11.26 3.38 8.70
CA GLN A 281 11.29 4.77 9.16
C GLN A 281 10.68 4.96 10.55
N GLN A 282 9.64 4.22 10.90
CA GLN A 282 8.91 4.43 12.15
C GLN A 282 9.31 3.45 13.25
N TYR A 283 9.92 2.31 12.90
CA TYR A 283 10.48 1.39 13.89
C TYR A 283 11.99 1.50 13.90
N PHE A 284 12.69 1.05 12.85
CA PHE A 284 14.15 0.93 12.93
C PHE A 284 14.87 2.27 13.14
N GLU A 285 14.52 3.31 12.39
CA GLU A 285 15.14 4.62 12.56
C GLU A 285 14.84 5.25 13.93
N GLU A 286 13.59 5.21 14.39
CA GLU A 286 13.22 5.79 15.69
C GLU A 286 13.80 4.99 16.86
N ILE A 287 13.86 3.67 16.75
CA ILE A 287 14.56 2.80 17.72
C ILE A 287 16.05 3.13 17.73
N ARG A 288 16.66 3.35 16.56
CA ARG A 288 18.07 3.74 16.46
C ARG A 288 18.34 5.08 17.15
N ILE A 289 17.48 6.07 16.91
CA ILE A 289 17.56 7.39 17.56
C ILE A 289 17.38 7.24 19.08
N LEU A 290 16.41 6.45 19.53
CA LEU A 290 16.14 6.21 20.95
C LEU A 290 17.34 5.56 21.66
N LEU A 291 17.96 4.56 21.03
CA LEU A 291 19.15 3.89 21.54
C LEU A 291 20.36 4.84 21.58
N GLN A 292 20.52 5.69 20.57
CA GLN A 292 21.62 6.67 20.54
C GLN A 292 21.43 7.79 21.58
N GLN A 293 20.19 8.20 21.85
CA GLN A 293 19.88 9.14 22.94
C GLN A 293 20.07 8.52 24.33
N SER A 294 19.75 7.23 24.49
CA SER A 294 20.02 6.46 25.71
C SER A 294 21.52 6.46 26.03
N GLN A 295 22.36 6.17 25.03
CA GLN A 295 23.82 6.19 25.17
C GLN A 295 24.37 7.59 25.52
N ASN A 296 23.89 8.64 24.83
CA ASN A 296 24.34 10.01 25.09
C ASN A 296 23.89 10.59 26.44
N ASN A 297 22.80 10.10 27.03
CA ASN A 297 22.34 10.54 28.36
C ASN A 297 23.05 9.82 29.51
N MET A 298 23.88 8.81 29.21
CA MET A 298 24.61 8.01 30.19
C MET A 298 26.11 8.40 30.29
N GLU A 299 26.59 9.25 29.37
CA GLU A 299 27.86 10.01 29.46
C GLU A 299 27.66 11.36 30.15
#